data_AF-A0A7C1MB93-F1
#
_entry.id   AF-A0A7C1MB93-F1
#
_cell.length_a   1.000
_cell.length_b   1.000
_cell.length_c   1.000
_cell.angle_alpha   90.00
_cell.angle_beta   90.00
_cell.angle_gamma   90.00
#
_symmetry.space_group_name_H-M   'P 1'
#
loop_
_entity.id
_entity.type
_entity.pdbx_description
1 polymer ?
#
loop_
_entity_poly.entity_id
_entity_poly.type
_entity_poly.pdbx_seq_one_letter_code
_entity_poly.pdbx_strand_id
1 'polypeptide(L)'
;MKFIIGLLALMMIVSDMQAQRKRNSDDKSTDPLADVSLNVFKLRGIGPALTSGRLSDLAVNPDNHSGFYVAASAGGLWKTTNGGVTFEPIFDDQGSYSIGCLAMDPCNHNVIWAGTGENNNQRSVSYGYGLYKSIDGGKSWKKMVLERSEHIGMITIDPRNTDIVYVAAYGPLWSTGGDRGIYKTTDGGETWESILHISENTGFNEIHMDPRNPDVLYATARQRRKRQWTYLGGGSESAIYKSTGAGKTWKKINRGLPGGDLGRTGMAIPPANPEIIYALVEAQERRGGFYRSVNRGASWEKMSSTVTSGNYYQEVVADPVDEKRVYLMDVFTQVTTDGGKTFTRRGERSKHWDTHCLWIDPDDPPHMMEGSDGVSTNHLTTARTGGSLPTCL
;
A
#
# COMPACT_ATOMS: atom_id res chain seq x y z
N MET A 1 40.74 41.85 76.08
CA MET A 1 42.14 41.90 76.56
C MET A 1 42.83 40.59 76.16
N LYS A 2 43.82 40.66 75.25
CA LYS A 2 44.86 39.65 74.90
C LYS A 2 44.38 38.36 74.18
N PHE A 3 44.57 38.28 72.85
CA PHE A 3 45.71 37.68 72.10
C PHE A 3 45.68 36.12 72.05
N ILE A 4 45.16 35.54 70.96
CA ILE A 4 45.83 34.83 69.82
C ILE A 4 46.50 33.49 70.19
N ILE A 5 46.18 32.47 69.37
CA ILE A 5 46.90 31.24 68.93
C ILE A 5 45.83 30.13 68.94
N GLY A 6 45.44 29.45 67.86
CA GLY A 6 46.02 29.23 66.55
C GLY A 6 45.72 27.77 66.21
N LEU A 7 44.74 27.50 65.34
CA LEU A 7 44.60 26.27 64.54
C LEU A 7 43.26 26.34 63.78
N LEU A 8 43.29 26.74 62.51
CA LEU A 8 42.23 26.39 61.57
C LEU A 8 42.95 25.87 60.34
N ALA A 9 43.16 24.55 60.36
CA ALA A 9 43.71 23.81 59.25
C ALA A 9 42.76 23.93 58.06
N LEU A 10 43.27 24.59 57.02
CA LEU A 10 42.72 24.62 55.68
C LEU A 10 42.77 23.19 55.12
N MET A 11 41.66 22.44 55.22
CA MET A 11 41.50 21.19 54.47
C MET A 11 41.35 21.56 52.98
N MET A 12 42.48 21.72 52.29
CA MET A 12 42.53 21.48 50.85
C MET A 12 42.33 19.97 50.67
N ILE A 13 41.11 19.57 50.30
CA ILE A 13 40.89 18.25 49.74
C ILE A 13 41.63 18.27 48.40
N VAL A 14 42.79 17.62 48.39
CA VAL A 14 43.49 17.22 47.18
C VAL A 14 42.50 16.39 46.38
N SER A 15 42.02 16.96 45.28
CA SER A 15 41.32 16.21 44.25
C SER A 15 42.27 15.10 43.79
N ASP A 16 42.01 13.86 44.21
CA ASP A 16 42.54 12.70 43.51
C ASP A 16 41.98 12.78 42.08
N MET A 17 42.81 13.31 41.18
CA MET A 17 42.67 13.05 39.76
C MET A 17 42.75 11.53 39.60
N GLN A 18 41.59 10.87 39.62
CA GLN A 18 41.44 9.60 38.96
C GLN A 18 41.60 9.86 37.46
N ALA A 19 42.86 9.92 37.03
CA ALA A 19 43.21 9.75 35.64
C ALA A 19 42.48 8.48 35.18
N GLN A 20 41.56 8.63 34.23
CA GLN A 20 41.01 7.51 33.50
C GLN A 20 42.19 6.70 32.98
N ARG A 21 42.47 5.56 33.63
CA ARG A 21 43.31 4.53 33.04
C ARG A 21 42.65 4.24 31.68
N LYS A 22 43.35 4.59 30.60
CA LYS A 22 43.06 4.12 29.25
C LYS A 22 42.80 2.62 29.38
N ARG A 23 41.55 2.19 29.18
CA ARG A 23 41.24 0.78 28.99
C ARG A 23 42.11 0.35 27.80
N ASN A 24 43.07 -0.54 28.03
CA ASN A 24 43.74 -1.23 26.94
C ASN A 24 42.63 -1.86 26.09
N SER A 25 42.62 -1.53 24.80
CA SER A 25 41.67 -2.02 23.80
C SER A 25 41.87 -3.49 23.44
N ASP A 26 42.58 -4.25 24.28
CA ASP A 26 42.96 -5.65 24.05
C ASP A 26 42.18 -6.63 24.92
N ASP A 27 41.16 -6.17 25.64
CA ASP A 27 40.14 -7.08 26.18
C ASP A 27 39.21 -7.46 25.03
N LYS A 28 39.73 -8.29 24.11
CA LYS A 28 38.90 -9.04 23.16
C LYS A 28 37.94 -9.82 24.05
N SER A 29 36.68 -9.42 24.10
CA SER A 29 35.65 -10.30 24.61
C SER A 29 35.78 -11.59 23.81
N THR A 30 36.30 -12.64 24.43
CA THR A 30 36.30 -13.98 23.86
C THR A 30 34.86 -14.44 23.92
N ASP A 31 34.03 -13.89 23.04
CA ASP A 31 32.69 -14.41 22.83
C ASP A 31 32.91 -15.85 22.33
N PRO A 32 32.55 -16.87 23.13
CA PRO A 32 32.75 -18.26 22.75
C PRO A 32 31.93 -18.64 21.51
N LEU A 33 31.04 -17.75 21.03
CA LEU A 33 30.24 -17.90 19.82
C LEU A 33 30.79 -17.13 18.61
N ALA A 34 31.89 -16.37 18.75
CA ALA A 34 32.44 -15.54 17.67
C ALA A 34 32.81 -16.33 16.40
N ASP A 35 33.23 -17.60 16.58
CA ASP A 35 33.63 -18.49 15.48
C ASP A 35 32.53 -19.53 15.14
N VAL A 36 31.35 -19.44 15.74
CA VAL A 36 30.25 -20.39 15.47
C VAL A 36 29.54 -19.97 14.19
N SER A 37 29.72 -20.76 13.12
CA SER A 37 28.98 -20.59 11.88
C SER A 37 27.50 -20.91 12.08
N LEU A 38 26.66 -19.88 12.07
CA LEU A 38 25.21 -20.04 12.16
C LEU A 38 24.57 -20.46 10.82
N ASN A 39 25.34 -20.54 9.73
CA ASN A 39 24.85 -20.87 8.39
C ASN A 39 24.28 -22.30 8.27
N VAL A 40 24.56 -23.17 9.25
CA VAL A 40 24.00 -24.53 9.33
C VAL A 40 22.56 -24.52 9.84
N PHE A 41 22.16 -23.47 10.58
CA PHE A 41 20.80 -23.34 11.09
C PHE A 41 19.88 -22.77 10.02
N LYS A 42 18.82 -23.51 9.69
CA LYS A 42 17.74 -23.02 8.85
C LYS A 42 16.68 -22.39 9.73
N LEU A 43 16.36 -21.12 9.48
CA LEU A 43 15.15 -20.52 10.02
C LEU A 43 13.95 -21.31 9.47
N ARG A 44 13.01 -21.61 10.35
CA ARG A 44 11.72 -22.22 9.98
C ARG A 44 10.61 -21.35 10.52
N GLY A 45 9.59 -21.13 9.70
CA GLY A 45 8.35 -20.55 10.19
C GLY A 45 7.76 -21.47 11.26
N ILE A 46 7.49 -20.93 12.44
CA ILE A 46 6.65 -21.59 13.46
C ILE A 46 5.16 -21.26 13.24
N GLY A 47 4.88 -20.47 12.20
CA GLY A 47 3.57 -19.94 11.85
C GLY A 47 3.08 -18.90 12.86
N PRO A 48 2.08 -18.11 12.48
CA PRO A 48 1.03 -17.73 13.40
C PRO A 48 -0.01 -18.85 13.46
N ALA A 49 -0.44 -19.22 14.67
CA ALA A 49 -1.51 -20.21 14.83
C ALA A 49 -2.91 -19.64 14.48
N LEU A 50 -3.08 -18.31 14.46
CA LEU A 50 -4.38 -17.63 14.33
C LEU A 50 -4.37 -16.35 13.46
N THR A 51 -3.33 -15.50 13.51
CA THR A 51 -3.27 -14.22 12.76
C THR A 51 -1.86 -13.89 12.23
N SER A 52 -1.72 -13.64 10.92
CA SER A 52 -0.41 -13.45 10.26
C SER A 52 -0.02 -12.02 9.91
N GLY A 53 -0.92 -11.04 10.03
CA GLY A 53 -0.64 -9.63 9.70
C GLY A 53 -1.32 -9.16 8.40
N ARG A 54 -1.18 -7.86 8.11
CA ARG A 54 -1.88 -7.14 7.04
C ARG A 54 -1.40 -7.51 5.65
N LEU A 55 -2.33 -7.85 4.77
CA LEU A 55 -2.12 -7.82 3.32
C LEU A 55 -2.49 -6.46 2.76
N SER A 56 -1.55 -5.85 2.04
CA SER A 56 -1.79 -4.62 1.29
C SER A 56 -2.50 -4.90 -0.03
N ASP A 57 -2.14 -6.00 -0.70
CA ASP A 57 -2.58 -6.29 -2.06
C ASP A 57 -2.44 -7.78 -2.41
N LEU A 58 -3.06 -8.21 -3.51
CA LEU A 58 -2.92 -9.54 -4.07
C LEU A 58 -3.05 -9.54 -5.59
N ALA A 59 -2.39 -10.48 -6.25
CA ALA A 59 -2.44 -10.64 -7.70
C ALA A 59 -2.73 -12.10 -8.06
N VAL A 60 -3.88 -12.35 -8.67
CA VAL A 60 -4.35 -13.70 -9.05
C VAL A 60 -4.05 -13.94 -10.52
N ASN A 61 -3.49 -15.11 -10.85
CA ASN A 61 -3.22 -15.49 -12.22
C ASN A 61 -4.54 -15.83 -12.94
N PRO A 62 -4.96 -15.08 -13.98
CA PRO A 62 -6.23 -15.31 -14.64
C PRO A 62 -6.27 -16.62 -15.44
N ASP A 63 -5.12 -17.20 -15.82
CA ASP A 63 -5.08 -18.51 -16.49
C ASP A 63 -5.24 -19.67 -15.50
N ASN A 64 -4.95 -19.45 -14.22
CA ASN A 64 -5.03 -20.45 -13.17
C ASN A 64 -5.18 -19.79 -11.79
N HIS A 65 -6.42 -19.65 -11.32
CA HIS A 65 -6.74 -19.03 -10.03
C HIS A 65 -6.17 -19.76 -8.80
N SER A 66 -5.60 -20.97 -8.95
CA SER A 66 -4.84 -21.63 -7.87
C SER A 66 -3.45 -21.03 -7.66
N GLY A 67 -2.94 -20.28 -8.63
CA GLY A 67 -1.69 -19.56 -8.58
C GLY A 67 -1.90 -18.08 -8.32
N PHE A 68 -1.42 -17.57 -7.19
CA PHE A 68 -1.54 -16.15 -6.87
C PHE A 68 -0.46 -15.68 -5.90
N TYR A 69 -0.36 -14.36 -5.79
CA TYR A 69 0.62 -13.65 -4.98
C TYR A 69 -0.08 -12.81 -3.92
N VAL A 70 0.50 -12.73 -2.73
CA VAL A 70 -0.01 -11.89 -1.64
C VAL A 70 1.11 -10.97 -1.12
N ALA A 71 0.82 -9.67 -1.10
CA ALA A 71 1.73 -8.63 -0.63
C ALA A 71 1.42 -8.27 0.82
N ALA A 72 2.35 -8.53 1.72
CA ALA A 72 2.21 -8.15 3.12
C ALA A 72 2.74 -6.72 3.34
N SER A 73 2.02 -5.91 4.13
CA SER A 73 2.44 -4.53 4.45
C SER A 73 3.78 -4.49 5.18
N ALA A 74 4.09 -5.53 5.95
CA ALA A 74 5.32 -5.69 6.71
C ALA A 74 5.70 -7.18 6.85
N GLY A 75 5.88 -7.87 5.72
CA GLY A 75 6.18 -9.30 5.72
C GLY A 75 6.60 -9.89 4.37
N GLY A 76 7.02 -9.06 3.41
CA GLY A 76 7.46 -9.49 2.10
C GLY A 76 6.33 -9.87 1.14
N LEU A 77 6.69 -10.61 0.10
CA LEU A 77 5.78 -11.09 -0.95
C LEU A 77 5.81 -12.61 -0.98
N TRP A 78 4.63 -13.20 -1.03
CA TRP A 78 4.45 -14.65 -0.98
C TRP A 78 3.71 -15.14 -2.20
N LYS A 79 4.02 -16.35 -2.63
CA LYS A 79 3.38 -17.03 -3.76
C LYS A 79 2.76 -18.33 -3.32
N THR A 80 1.62 -18.67 -3.90
CA THR A 80 1.06 -20.02 -3.87
C THR A 80 0.81 -20.53 -5.29
N THR A 81 0.80 -21.84 -5.46
CA THR A 81 0.43 -22.52 -6.70
C THR A 81 -0.63 -23.59 -6.48
N ASN A 82 -1.16 -23.70 -5.26
CA ASN A 82 -2.09 -24.74 -4.84
C ASN A 82 -3.31 -24.17 -4.09
N GLY A 83 -3.75 -22.97 -4.48
CA GLY A 83 -4.98 -22.37 -3.97
C GLY A 83 -4.86 -21.88 -2.52
N GLY A 84 -3.66 -21.51 -2.07
CA GLY A 84 -3.44 -20.99 -0.72
C GLY A 84 -3.21 -22.03 0.36
N VAL A 85 -3.12 -23.32 0.01
CA VAL A 85 -2.79 -24.39 0.96
C VAL A 85 -1.38 -24.20 1.53
N THR A 86 -0.42 -23.82 0.68
CA THR A 86 0.93 -23.45 1.09
C THR A 86 1.40 -22.18 0.39
N PHE A 87 2.25 -21.42 1.06
CA PHE A 87 2.88 -20.22 0.54
C PHE A 87 4.40 -20.31 0.63
N GLU A 88 5.08 -19.80 -0.39
CA GLU A 88 6.53 -19.64 -0.45
C GLU A 88 6.88 -18.15 -0.42
N PRO A 89 7.83 -17.71 0.43
CA PRO A 89 8.35 -16.36 0.35
C PRO A 89 9.21 -16.23 -0.91
N ILE A 90 9.00 -15.17 -1.67
CA ILE A 90 9.67 -14.97 -2.97
C ILE A 90 10.43 -13.65 -3.07
N PHE A 91 10.60 -12.94 -1.94
CA PHE A 91 11.15 -11.58 -1.91
C PHE A 91 12.08 -11.31 -0.72
N ASP A 92 12.47 -12.35 0.03
CA ASP A 92 13.25 -12.22 1.26
C ASP A 92 14.67 -11.68 1.02
N ASP A 93 15.22 -11.88 -0.18
CA ASP A 93 16.56 -11.40 -0.57
C ASP A 93 16.56 -9.95 -1.10
N GLN A 94 15.43 -9.25 -1.04
CA GLN A 94 15.28 -7.90 -1.61
C GLN A 94 15.37 -6.81 -0.53
N GLY A 95 15.58 -5.56 -0.97
CA GLY A 95 15.88 -4.43 -0.08
C GLY A 95 14.70 -3.91 0.76
N SER A 96 13.50 -4.49 0.67
CA SER A 96 12.36 -4.09 1.49
C SER A 96 11.48 -5.28 1.85
N TYR A 97 11.03 -5.30 3.11
CA TYR A 97 10.03 -6.25 3.60
C TYR A 97 8.60 -5.68 3.55
N SER A 98 8.43 -4.41 3.13
CA SER A 98 7.14 -3.74 3.08
C SER A 98 6.67 -3.66 1.63
N ILE A 99 5.53 -4.28 1.33
CA ILE A 99 4.96 -4.28 -0.03
C ILE A 99 3.65 -3.49 -0.02
N GLY A 100 3.53 -2.55 -0.96
CA GLY A 100 2.41 -1.62 -1.09
C GLY A 100 1.39 -2.05 -2.14
N CYS A 101 1.87 -2.55 -3.29
CA CYS A 101 1.00 -3.01 -4.38
C CYS A 101 1.72 -4.01 -5.30
N LEU A 102 0.92 -4.75 -6.05
CA LEU A 102 1.35 -5.68 -7.09
C LEU A 102 0.67 -5.33 -8.41
N ALA A 103 1.35 -5.59 -9.53
CA ALA A 103 0.71 -5.61 -10.84
C ALA A 103 1.22 -6.80 -11.64
N MET A 104 0.30 -7.59 -12.18
CA MET A 104 0.59 -8.66 -13.11
C MET A 104 0.46 -8.13 -14.54
N ASP A 105 1.42 -8.47 -15.39
CA ASP A 105 1.38 -8.10 -16.80
C ASP A 105 0.19 -8.80 -17.50
N PRO A 106 -0.69 -8.06 -18.20
CA PRO A 106 -1.91 -8.58 -18.81
C PRO A 106 -1.66 -9.45 -20.05
N CYS A 107 -0.44 -9.47 -20.59
CA CYS A 107 -0.06 -10.24 -21.76
C CYS A 107 0.90 -11.40 -21.42
N ASN A 108 1.57 -11.35 -20.26
CA ASN A 108 2.42 -12.43 -19.76
C ASN A 108 2.38 -12.51 -18.24
N HIS A 109 1.52 -13.38 -17.71
CA HIS A 109 1.28 -13.55 -16.26
C HIS A 109 2.49 -14.07 -15.44
N ASN A 110 3.65 -14.34 -16.07
CA ASN A 110 4.91 -14.56 -15.35
C ASN A 110 5.65 -13.26 -15.01
N VAL A 111 5.28 -12.15 -15.64
CA VAL A 111 5.86 -10.83 -15.37
C VAL A 111 5.06 -10.17 -14.25
N ILE A 112 5.71 -9.95 -13.11
CA ILE A 112 5.11 -9.36 -11.91
C ILE A 112 5.89 -8.11 -11.53
N TRP A 113 5.18 -7.03 -11.29
CA TRP A 113 5.72 -5.81 -10.72
C TRP A 113 5.33 -5.72 -9.24
N ALA A 114 6.29 -5.32 -8.42
CA ALA A 114 6.08 -5.06 -6.99
C ALA A 114 6.44 -3.61 -6.67
N GLY A 115 5.48 -2.88 -6.14
CA GLY A 115 5.68 -1.57 -5.53
C GLY A 115 5.88 -1.73 -4.03
N THR A 116 7.00 -1.24 -3.51
CA THR A 116 7.33 -1.39 -2.08
C THR A 116 6.82 -0.20 -1.26
N GLY A 117 6.59 -0.44 0.04
CA GLY A 117 6.13 0.53 1.02
C GLY A 117 4.60 0.61 1.16
N GLU A 118 4.11 0.43 2.38
CA GLU A 118 2.67 0.44 2.70
C GLU A 118 2.03 1.82 2.44
N ASN A 119 0.87 1.87 1.77
CA ASN A 119 0.23 3.13 1.35
C ASN A 119 -0.62 3.84 2.42
N ASN A 120 -0.63 3.29 3.64
CA ASN A 120 -1.33 3.88 4.77
C ASN A 120 -0.62 5.15 5.29
N ASN A 121 -1.33 5.92 6.12
CA ASN A 121 -0.82 7.15 6.70
C ASN A 121 -0.62 6.99 8.23
N GLN A 122 -0.31 5.77 8.68
CA GLN A 122 -0.14 5.42 10.10
C GLN A 122 1.18 5.92 10.69
N ARG A 123 1.29 5.88 12.02
CA ARG A 123 2.58 6.08 12.70
C ARG A 123 3.49 4.87 12.53
N SER A 124 2.92 3.68 12.49
CA SER A 124 3.58 2.39 12.29
C SER A 124 3.52 1.93 10.84
N VAL A 125 3.84 2.83 9.90
CA VAL A 125 3.90 2.49 8.47
C VAL A 125 5.34 2.13 8.11
N SER A 126 5.53 1.03 7.40
CA SER A 126 6.84 0.64 6.86
C SER A 126 7.04 1.26 5.48
N TYR A 127 8.26 1.71 5.20
CA TYR A 127 8.65 2.29 3.91
C TYR A 127 9.33 1.24 3.00
N GLY A 128 9.28 1.52 1.72
CA GLY A 128 9.83 0.73 0.63
C GLY A 128 11.11 1.31 0.04
N TYR A 129 11.63 0.59 -0.95
CA TYR A 129 12.81 0.92 -1.76
C TYR A 129 12.48 0.94 -3.26
N GLY A 130 11.32 1.52 -3.63
CA GLY A 130 10.90 1.70 -5.01
C GLY A 130 10.25 0.47 -5.64
N LEU A 131 10.59 0.24 -6.91
CA LEU A 131 9.98 -0.78 -7.76
C LEU A 131 10.88 -1.99 -7.99
N TYR A 132 10.26 -3.16 -8.13
CA TYR A 132 10.90 -4.40 -8.54
C TYR A 132 10.06 -5.08 -9.62
N LYS A 133 10.73 -5.77 -10.55
CA LYS A 133 10.12 -6.55 -11.63
C LYS A 133 10.69 -7.95 -11.63
N SER A 134 9.81 -8.95 -11.65
CA SER A 134 10.14 -10.32 -11.97
C SER A 134 9.62 -10.65 -13.36
N ILE A 135 10.35 -11.49 -14.10
CA ILE A 135 9.94 -12.00 -15.42
C ILE A 135 9.77 -13.52 -15.44
N ASP A 136 9.95 -14.18 -14.29
CA ASP A 136 9.99 -15.63 -14.14
C ASP A 136 9.02 -16.13 -13.06
N GLY A 137 7.95 -15.37 -12.82
CA GLY A 137 6.90 -15.69 -11.88
C GLY A 137 7.33 -15.55 -10.42
N GLY A 138 8.28 -14.66 -10.13
CA GLY A 138 8.74 -14.33 -8.78
C GLY A 138 10.00 -15.07 -8.32
N LYS A 139 10.68 -15.84 -9.19
CA LYS A 139 11.90 -16.57 -8.79
C LYS A 139 13.11 -15.65 -8.69
N SER A 140 13.16 -14.61 -9.51
CA SER A 140 14.16 -13.55 -9.45
C SER A 140 13.52 -12.18 -9.65
N TRP A 141 14.18 -11.15 -9.12
CA TRP A 141 13.71 -9.78 -9.14
C TRP A 141 14.82 -8.83 -9.57
N LYS A 142 14.47 -7.91 -10.47
CA LYS A 142 15.30 -6.77 -10.86
C LYS A 142 14.71 -5.50 -10.25
N LYS A 143 15.55 -4.67 -9.65
CA LYS A 143 15.15 -3.33 -9.16
C LYS A 143 14.93 -2.39 -10.35
N MET A 144 13.81 -1.68 -10.36
CA MET A 144 13.37 -0.82 -11.48
C MET A 144 13.31 0.67 -11.09
N VAL A 145 14.10 1.09 -10.09
CA VAL A 145 14.27 2.47 -9.57
C VAL A 145 12.98 3.11 -8.98
N LEU A 146 12.98 4.43 -8.70
CA LEU A 146 12.09 5.15 -7.76
C LEU A 146 12.36 4.87 -6.26
N GLU A 147 13.64 4.77 -5.89
CA GLU A 147 14.08 4.36 -4.56
C GLU A 147 13.67 5.34 -3.45
N ARG A 148 13.49 6.62 -3.77
CA ARG A 148 13.09 7.66 -2.82
C ARG A 148 11.59 7.84 -2.77
N SER A 149 10.81 6.92 -3.34
CA SER A 149 9.36 6.96 -3.28
C SER A 149 8.84 6.63 -1.89
N GLU A 150 9.54 5.78 -1.14
CA GLU A 150 9.15 5.16 0.14
C GLU A 150 7.80 4.42 0.13
N HIS A 151 6.88 4.75 -0.76
CA HIS A 151 5.51 4.23 -0.83
C HIS A 151 5.06 4.30 -2.30
N ILE A 152 4.86 3.13 -2.91
CA ILE A 152 4.28 3.02 -4.25
C ILE A 152 2.78 2.72 -4.11
N GLY A 153 1.97 3.66 -4.56
CA GLY A 153 0.51 3.64 -4.51
C GLY A 153 -0.10 2.53 -5.35
N MET A 154 0.20 2.56 -6.65
CA MET A 154 -0.41 1.68 -7.65
C MET A 154 0.47 1.63 -8.89
N ILE A 155 0.45 0.49 -9.58
CA ILE A 155 1.14 0.26 -10.84
C ILE A 155 0.08 -0.13 -11.89
N THR A 156 0.15 0.45 -13.08
CA THR A 156 -0.74 0.12 -14.20
C THR A 156 0.07 -0.10 -15.46
N ILE A 157 -0.22 -1.19 -16.15
CA ILE A 157 0.52 -1.65 -17.34
C ILE A 157 -0.39 -1.44 -18.56
N ASP A 158 0.13 -0.82 -19.62
CA ASP A 158 -0.62 -0.66 -20.87
C ASP A 158 -0.74 -2.02 -21.59
N PRO A 159 -1.96 -2.54 -21.84
CA PRO A 159 -2.14 -3.85 -22.45
C PRO A 159 -1.76 -3.89 -23.95
N ARG A 160 -1.56 -2.72 -24.59
CA ARG A 160 -1.15 -2.65 -26.00
C ARG A 160 0.36 -2.82 -26.17
N ASN A 161 1.12 -2.44 -25.14
CA ASN A 161 2.58 -2.57 -25.08
C ASN A 161 3.01 -2.55 -23.60
N THR A 162 3.43 -3.70 -23.09
CA THR A 162 3.71 -3.87 -21.66
C THR A 162 5.06 -3.31 -21.23
N ASP A 163 5.85 -2.75 -22.16
CA ASP A 163 6.96 -1.86 -21.85
C ASP A 163 6.50 -0.47 -21.37
N ILE A 164 5.22 -0.13 -21.58
CA ILE A 164 4.62 1.11 -21.10
C ILE A 164 3.94 0.84 -19.76
N VAL A 165 4.52 1.41 -18.69
CA VAL A 165 4.02 1.26 -17.32
C VAL A 165 3.89 2.64 -16.68
N TYR A 166 2.80 2.82 -15.95
CA TYR A 166 2.50 4.02 -15.16
C TYR A 166 2.52 3.68 -13.67
N VAL A 167 3.10 4.57 -12.88
CA VAL A 167 3.27 4.35 -11.44
C VAL A 167 2.80 5.58 -10.67
N ALA A 168 1.88 5.37 -9.74
CA ALA A 168 1.51 6.35 -8.73
C ALA A 168 2.50 6.26 -7.56
N ALA A 169 3.46 7.18 -7.51
CA ALA A 169 4.43 7.26 -6.42
C ALA A 169 3.93 8.24 -5.35
N TYR A 170 3.71 7.72 -4.14
CA TYR A 170 3.07 8.49 -3.09
C TYR A 170 4.06 9.42 -2.37
N GLY A 171 5.35 9.06 -2.40
CA GLY A 171 6.44 9.79 -1.78
C GLY A 171 6.53 9.59 -0.26
N PRO A 172 7.65 10.03 0.34
CA PRO A 172 7.93 9.89 1.77
C PRO A 172 6.85 10.45 2.68
N LEU A 173 6.42 9.67 3.67
CA LEU A 173 5.40 10.16 4.60
C LEU A 173 5.97 11.20 5.58
N TRP A 174 7.22 11.00 6.00
CA TRP A 174 7.85 11.74 7.09
C TRP A 174 8.79 12.88 6.62
N SER A 175 9.05 13.01 5.31
CA SER A 175 9.96 14.02 4.75
C SER A 175 9.46 14.64 3.43
N THR A 176 9.86 15.88 3.13
CA THR A 176 9.50 16.55 1.87
C THR A 176 10.25 15.98 0.67
N GLY A 177 9.66 16.11 -0.51
CA GLY A 177 10.25 15.68 -1.77
C GLY A 177 10.14 14.17 -1.98
N GLY A 178 11.27 13.56 -2.35
CA GLY A 178 11.37 12.16 -2.77
C GLY A 178 10.80 11.92 -4.17
N ASP A 179 10.74 10.66 -4.57
CA ASP A 179 10.12 10.27 -5.83
C ASP A 179 8.60 10.30 -5.65
N ARG A 180 7.99 11.43 -6.03
CA ARG A 180 6.58 11.73 -5.77
C ARG A 180 5.92 12.29 -7.02
N GLY A 181 4.82 11.67 -7.45
CA GLY A 181 4.15 12.02 -8.71
C GLY A 181 3.57 10.80 -9.43
N ILE A 182 3.13 11.01 -10.66
CA ILE A 182 2.92 9.93 -11.62
C ILE A 182 4.17 9.80 -12.47
N TYR A 183 4.72 8.60 -12.52
CA TYR A 183 5.86 8.25 -13.37
C TYR A 183 5.41 7.35 -14.51
N LYS A 184 6.09 7.47 -15.64
CA LYS A 184 5.87 6.66 -16.84
C LYS A 184 7.20 6.10 -17.32
N THR A 185 7.21 4.84 -17.73
CA THR A 185 8.27 4.25 -18.55
C THR A 185 7.69 3.85 -19.90
N THR A 186 8.54 3.76 -20.92
CA THR A 186 8.21 3.21 -22.24
C THR A 186 9.25 2.19 -22.71
N ASP A 187 10.15 1.78 -21.82
CA ASP A 187 11.26 0.85 -22.07
C ASP A 187 11.26 -0.30 -21.06
N GLY A 188 10.09 -0.64 -20.52
CA GLY A 188 9.93 -1.76 -19.60
C GLY A 188 10.48 -1.51 -18.20
N GLY A 189 10.77 -0.26 -17.86
CA GLY A 189 11.21 0.21 -16.54
C GLY A 189 12.69 0.51 -16.40
N GLU A 190 13.44 0.57 -17.50
CA GLU A 190 14.86 0.97 -17.46
C GLU A 190 14.99 2.47 -17.18
N THR A 191 14.10 3.29 -17.75
CA THR A 191 14.02 4.72 -17.48
C THR A 191 12.61 5.18 -17.14
N TRP A 192 12.52 6.26 -16.34
CA TRP A 192 11.26 6.81 -15.84
C TRP A 192 11.19 8.31 -16.04
N GLU A 193 10.06 8.78 -16.58
CA GLU A 193 9.70 10.17 -16.72
C GLU A 193 8.63 10.54 -15.69
N SER A 194 8.82 11.65 -14.95
CA SER A 194 7.75 12.21 -14.10
C SER A 194 6.78 13.01 -14.98
N ILE A 195 5.59 12.45 -15.21
CA ILE A 195 4.58 13.01 -16.13
C ILE A 195 3.48 13.81 -15.41
N LEU A 196 3.43 13.74 -14.08
CA LEU A 196 2.57 14.59 -13.26
C LEU A 196 3.17 14.77 -11.86
N HIS A 197 3.52 16.02 -11.52
CA HIS A 197 3.99 16.41 -10.20
C HIS A 197 3.21 17.63 -9.72
N ILE A 198 2.86 17.65 -8.43
CA ILE A 198 2.10 18.76 -7.82
C ILE A 198 3.00 19.61 -6.94
N SER A 199 3.59 19.00 -5.91
CA SER A 199 4.51 19.66 -4.98
C SER A 199 5.33 18.62 -4.21
N GLU A 200 6.30 19.08 -3.42
CA GLU A 200 7.09 18.26 -2.50
C GLU A 200 6.26 17.60 -1.36
N ASN A 201 4.98 17.95 -1.21
CA ASN A 201 4.08 17.46 -0.17
C ASN A 201 2.90 16.63 -0.71
N THR A 202 2.74 16.53 -2.03
CA THR A 202 1.55 15.95 -2.67
C THR A 202 1.94 14.86 -3.65
N GLY A 203 1.59 13.62 -3.31
CA GLY A 203 1.84 12.43 -4.13
C GLY A 203 0.54 11.79 -4.58
N PHE A 204 0.64 10.63 -5.22
CA PHE A 204 -0.50 9.93 -5.78
C PHE A 204 -0.65 8.54 -5.16
N ASN A 205 -1.87 8.17 -4.76
CA ASN A 205 -2.15 6.80 -4.31
C ASN A 205 -2.57 5.88 -5.44
N GLU A 206 -3.29 6.37 -6.44
CA GLU A 206 -3.84 5.51 -7.47
C GLU A 206 -3.65 6.13 -8.85
N ILE A 207 -3.51 5.25 -9.83
CA ILE A 207 -3.58 5.56 -11.26
C ILE A 207 -4.43 4.48 -11.93
N HIS A 208 -5.50 4.90 -12.59
CA HIS A 208 -6.44 3.99 -13.26
C HIS A 208 -6.44 4.29 -14.75
N MET A 209 -6.58 3.24 -15.54
CA MET A 209 -6.62 3.30 -17.00
C MET A 209 -8.03 2.92 -17.48
N ASP A 210 -8.58 3.67 -18.43
CA ASP A 210 -9.85 3.29 -19.07
C ASP A 210 -9.60 2.02 -19.91
N PRO A 211 -10.25 0.88 -19.60
CA PRO A 211 -9.97 -0.39 -20.26
C PRO A 211 -10.30 -0.38 -21.76
N ARG A 212 -11.09 0.59 -22.22
CA ARG A 212 -11.44 0.74 -23.64
C ARG A 212 -10.44 1.59 -24.41
N ASN A 213 -9.69 2.44 -23.70
CA ASN A 213 -8.72 3.34 -24.29
C ASN A 213 -7.60 3.66 -23.28
N PRO A 214 -6.46 2.96 -23.37
CA PRO A 214 -5.31 3.18 -22.49
C PRO A 214 -4.68 4.59 -22.53
N ASP A 215 -5.05 5.44 -23.49
CA ASP A 215 -4.63 6.84 -23.49
C ASP A 215 -5.41 7.70 -22.47
N VAL A 216 -6.51 7.19 -21.93
CA VAL A 216 -7.31 7.86 -20.91
C VAL A 216 -6.93 7.31 -19.54
N LEU A 217 -6.37 8.20 -18.72
CA LEU A 217 -5.86 7.88 -17.39
C LEU A 217 -6.52 8.77 -16.35
N TYR A 218 -6.67 8.24 -15.15
CA TYR A 218 -7.18 8.94 -13.99
C TYR A 218 -6.23 8.76 -12.82
N ALA A 219 -5.97 9.82 -12.06
CA ALA A 219 -5.03 9.76 -10.95
C ALA A 219 -5.56 10.52 -9.73
N THR A 220 -5.34 9.99 -8.53
CA THR A 220 -5.79 10.61 -7.28
C THR A 220 -4.58 11.16 -6.51
N ALA A 221 -4.51 12.49 -6.41
CA ALA A 221 -3.48 13.17 -5.65
C ALA A 221 -3.95 13.36 -4.21
N ARG A 222 -3.04 13.16 -3.26
CA ARG A 222 -3.26 13.49 -1.84
C ARG A 222 -2.06 14.22 -1.27
N GLN A 223 -2.33 15.40 -0.74
CA GLN A 223 -1.41 16.11 0.13
C GLN A 223 -1.37 15.40 1.49
N ARG A 224 -0.20 14.91 1.90
CA ARG A 224 -0.06 14.21 3.19
C ARG A 224 1.29 14.45 3.85
N ARG A 225 1.27 14.50 5.18
CA ARG A 225 2.48 14.63 6.01
C ARG A 225 2.23 14.03 7.39
N LYS A 226 3.23 13.34 7.90
CA LYS A 226 3.29 12.93 9.31
C LYS A 226 4.43 13.65 10.01
N ARG A 227 4.18 14.13 11.23
CA ARG A 227 5.19 14.51 12.21
C ARG A 227 4.86 13.79 13.51
N GLN A 228 5.82 13.75 14.44
CA GLN A 228 5.63 13.12 15.75
C GLN A 228 4.35 13.63 16.46
N TRP A 229 4.05 14.93 16.33
CA TRP A 229 2.90 15.61 16.95
C TRP A 229 1.79 16.05 15.98
N THR A 230 1.89 15.78 14.68
CA THR A 230 0.91 16.28 13.69
C THR A 230 0.59 15.27 12.60
N TYR A 231 -0.68 15.23 12.21
CA TYR A 231 -1.18 14.48 11.07
C TYR A 231 -1.82 15.44 10.07
N LEU A 232 -1.30 15.44 8.84
CA LEU A 232 -1.96 16.05 7.69
C LEU A 232 -2.40 14.93 6.76
N GLY A 233 -3.72 14.67 6.76
CA GLY A 233 -4.37 13.63 5.96
C GLY A 233 -4.90 14.11 4.61
N GLY A 234 -4.79 15.41 4.34
CA GLY A 234 -5.33 16.07 3.17
C GLY A 234 -4.89 17.52 3.10
N GLY A 235 -5.34 18.22 2.06
CA GLY A 235 -5.08 19.63 1.85
C GLY A 235 -5.55 20.10 0.47
N SER A 236 -5.39 21.39 0.20
CA SER A 236 -5.88 22.06 -1.03
C SER A 236 -5.27 21.53 -2.34
N GLU A 237 -4.15 20.81 -2.27
CA GLU A 237 -3.50 20.20 -3.43
C GLU A 237 -4.06 18.83 -3.82
N SER A 238 -4.83 18.20 -2.92
CA SER A 238 -5.50 16.93 -3.18
C SER A 238 -6.61 17.08 -4.22
N ALA A 239 -6.64 16.21 -5.23
CA ALA A 239 -7.62 16.28 -6.32
C ALA A 239 -7.62 14.99 -7.16
N ILE A 240 -8.66 14.84 -7.98
CA ILE A 240 -8.69 13.82 -9.04
C ILE A 240 -8.27 14.49 -10.35
N TYR A 241 -7.35 13.85 -11.08
CA TYR A 241 -6.84 14.30 -12.36
C TYR A 241 -7.23 13.32 -13.46
N LYS A 242 -7.42 13.83 -14.68
CA LYS A 242 -7.65 13.06 -15.89
C LYS A 242 -6.66 13.45 -16.99
N SER A 243 -6.14 12.45 -17.68
CA SER A 243 -5.46 12.58 -18.97
C SER A 243 -6.27 11.92 -20.07
N THR A 244 -6.17 12.42 -21.30
CA THR A 244 -6.76 11.80 -22.50
C THR A 244 -5.71 11.62 -23.61
N GLY A 245 -4.43 11.61 -23.25
CA GLY A 245 -3.31 11.53 -24.16
C GLY A 245 -2.13 10.78 -23.56
N ALA A 246 -2.40 9.65 -22.90
CA ALA A 246 -1.41 8.74 -22.33
C ALA A 246 -0.44 9.43 -21.35
N GLY A 247 -0.97 10.37 -20.55
CA GLY A 247 -0.21 11.07 -19.51
C GLY A 247 0.49 12.36 -19.96
N LYS A 248 0.38 12.77 -21.23
CA LYS A 248 1.04 14.00 -21.75
C LYS A 248 0.53 15.30 -21.11
N THR A 249 -0.77 15.36 -20.80
CA THR A 249 -1.41 16.51 -20.16
C THR A 249 -2.47 16.04 -19.19
N TRP A 250 -2.67 16.79 -18.11
CA TRP A 250 -3.62 16.45 -17.05
C TRP A 250 -4.53 17.62 -16.73
N LYS A 251 -5.78 17.31 -16.38
CA LYS A 251 -6.78 18.30 -15.94
C LYS A 251 -7.39 17.84 -14.62
N LYS A 252 -7.57 18.78 -13.68
CA LYS A 252 -8.37 18.53 -12.46
C LYS A 252 -9.82 18.30 -12.87
N ILE A 253 -10.45 17.29 -12.30
CA ILE A 253 -11.83 16.90 -12.61
C ILE A 253 -12.73 16.89 -11.37
N ASN A 254 -12.59 17.87 -10.48
CA ASN A 254 -13.29 17.91 -9.19
C ASN A 254 -14.71 18.52 -9.25
N ARG A 255 -15.27 18.78 -10.44
CA ARG A 255 -16.59 19.43 -10.56
C ARG A 255 -17.67 18.57 -9.90
N GLY A 256 -18.30 19.07 -8.85
CA GLY A 256 -19.32 18.34 -8.07
C GLY A 256 -18.79 17.64 -6.82
N LEU A 257 -17.46 17.60 -6.62
CA LEU A 257 -16.84 17.21 -5.35
C LEU A 257 -16.88 18.38 -4.33
N PRO A 258 -16.67 18.11 -3.03
CA PRO A 258 -16.59 19.17 -2.02
C PRO A 258 -15.47 20.17 -2.32
N GLY A 259 -15.72 21.46 -2.10
CA GLY A 259 -14.66 22.48 -2.09
C GLY A 259 -13.83 22.46 -0.80
N GLY A 260 -12.72 23.19 -0.75
CA GLY A 260 -11.79 23.18 0.38
C GLY A 260 -10.82 22.01 0.34
N ASP A 261 -10.26 21.63 1.48
CA ASP A 261 -9.26 20.57 1.55
C ASP A 261 -9.86 19.18 1.37
N LEU A 262 -9.25 18.40 0.48
CA LEU A 262 -9.57 16.99 0.24
C LEU A 262 -8.50 16.09 0.86
N GLY A 263 -8.92 14.92 1.34
CA GLY A 263 -8.08 13.88 1.90
C GLY A 263 -7.75 12.78 0.88
N ARG A 264 -7.58 11.54 1.36
CA ARG A 264 -7.38 10.40 0.47
C ARG A 264 -8.64 10.17 -0.36
N THR A 265 -8.45 9.86 -1.63
CA THR A 265 -9.54 9.47 -2.54
C THR A 265 -9.24 8.10 -3.11
N GLY A 266 -10.13 7.15 -2.90
CA GLY A 266 -10.14 5.90 -3.65
C GLY A 266 -11.06 5.96 -4.84
N MET A 267 -10.73 5.24 -5.90
CA MET A 267 -11.46 5.30 -7.16
C MET A 267 -11.63 3.91 -7.76
N ALA A 268 -12.72 3.70 -8.49
CA ALA A 268 -12.93 2.49 -9.29
C ALA A 268 -13.64 2.83 -10.61
N ILE A 269 -13.23 2.14 -11.67
CA ILE A 269 -13.87 2.17 -12.99
C ILE A 269 -14.49 0.77 -13.20
N PRO A 270 -15.82 0.61 -13.19
CA PRO A 270 -16.44 -0.69 -13.44
C PRO A 270 -16.13 -1.18 -14.86
N PRO A 271 -15.53 -2.37 -15.04
CA PRO A 271 -15.33 -2.96 -16.36
C PRO A 271 -16.63 -3.13 -17.15
N ALA A 272 -17.75 -3.44 -16.47
CA ALA A 272 -19.08 -3.55 -17.05
C ALA A 272 -19.56 -2.28 -17.75
N ASN A 273 -19.16 -1.10 -17.26
CA ASN A 273 -19.48 0.18 -17.88
C ASN A 273 -18.45 1.27 -17.51
N PRO A 274 -17.39 1.45 -18.31
CA PRO A 274 -16.35 2.43 -18.00
C PRO A 274 -16.72 3.89 -18.32
N GLU A 275 -17.98 4.20 -18.68
CA GLU A 275 -18.50 5.56 -18.61
C GLU A 275 -18.69 6.03 -17.15
N ILE A 276 -18.91 5.07 -16.26
CA ILE A 276 -19.10 5.30 -14.84
C ILE A 276 -17.74 5.31 -14.14
N ILE A 277 -17.57 6.24 -13.20
CA ILE A 277 -16.44 6.24 -12.28
C ILE A 277 -16.99 6.47 -10.87
N TYR A 278 -16.53 5.65 -9.93
CA TYR A 278 -16.83 5.80 -8.52
C TYR A 278 -15.64 6.42 -7.79
N ALA A 279 -15.93 7.28 -6.81
CA ALA A 279 -14.90 7.85 -5.95
C ALA A 279 -15.38 7.90 -4.50
N LEU A 280 -14.58 7.35 -3.59
CA LEU A 280 -14.71 7.55 -2.16
C LEU A 280 -13.79 8.69 -1.75
N VAL A 281 -14.37 9.80 -1.29
CA VAL A 281 -13.64 11.06 -1.09
C VAL A 281 -13.66 11.45 0.37
N GLU A 282 -12.49 11.50 1.00
CA GLU A 282 -12.29 12.19 2.28
C GLU A 282 -12.24 13.71 2.03
N ALA A 283 -12.92 14.49 2.87
CA ALA A 283 -12.91 15.95 2.77
C ALA A 283 -13.08 16.60 4.14
N GLN A 284 -12.61 17.84 4.28
CA GLN A 284 -12.74 18.61 5.52
C GLN A 284 -14.19 18.77 5.97
N GLU A 285 -14.38 19.08 7.26
CA GLU A 285 -15.70 19.41 7.85
C GLU A 285 -16.77 18.31 7.64
N ARG A 286 -16.35 17.05 7.51
CA ARG A 286 -17.23 15.90 7.26
C ARG A 286 -18.03 16.01 5.96
N ARG A 287 -17.52 16.76 4.97
CA ARG A 287 -18.15 16.92 3.65
C ARG A 287 -17.82 15.78 2.68
N GLY A 288 -16.99 14.83 3.09
CA GLY A 288 -16.67 13.62 2.34
C GLY A 288 -17.89 12.74 2.02
N GLY A 289 -17.66 11.67 1.27
CA GLY A 289 -18.72 10.73 0.89
C GLY A 289 -18.34 9.85 -0.29
N PHE A 290 -19.33 9.12 -0.78
CA PHE A 290 -19.23 8.32 -1.99
C PHE A 290 -19.88 9.04 -3.16
N TYR A 291 -19.14 9.16 -4.26
CA TYR A 291 -19.49 9.93 -5.43
C TYR A 291 -19.48 9.05 -6.67
N ARG A 292 -20.32 9.41 -7.64
CA ARG A 292 -20.38 8.77 -8.95
C ARG A 292 -20.31 9.83 -10.04
N SER A 293 -19.50 9.56 -11.06
CA SER A 293 -19.57 10.22 -12.34
C SER A 293 -20.16 9.26 -13.37
N VAL A 294 -21.03 9.76 -14.25
CA VAL A 294 -21.60 9.00 -15.39
C VAL A 294 -21.11 9.53 -16.74
N ASN A 295 -20.12 10.42 -16.69
CA ASN A 295 -19.55 11.12 -17.85
C ASN A 295 -18.03 11.16 -17.73
N ARG A 296 -17.44 10.04 -17.30
CA ARG A 296 -15.99 9.81 -17.30
C ARG A 296 -15.21 10.87 -16.52
N GLY A 297 -15.77 11.34 -15.42
CA GLY A 297 -15.18 12.32 -14.51
C GLY A 297 -15.49 13.78 -14.85
N ALA A 298 -16.28 14.11 -15.89
CA ALA A 298 -16.56 15.51 -16.22
C ALA A 298 -17.38 16.23 -15.12
N SER A 299 -18.22 15.50 -14.40
CA SER A 299 -18.89 15.93 -13.18
C SER A 299 -19.20 14.77 -12.25
N TRP A 300 -19.30 15.06 -10.96
CA TRP A 300 -19.59 14.10 -9.91
C TRP A 300 -20.91 14.42 -9.20
N GLU A 301 -21.63 13.38 -8.83
CA GLU A 301 -22.83 13.43 -7.99
C GLU A 301 -22.53 12.70 -6.67
N LYS A 302 -22.88 13.31 -5.54
CA LYS A 302 -22.78 12.64 -4.24
C LYS A 302 -23.91 11.61 -4.14
N MET A 303 -23.55 10.34 -4.03
CA MET A 303 -24.52 9.25 -3.95
C MET A 303 -24.95 8.98 -2.51
N SER A 304 -24.00 9.07 -1.57
CA SER A 304 -24.26 8.90 -0.14
C SER A 304 -23.18 9.60 0.70
N SER A 305 -23.45 9.73 2.00
CA SER A 305 -22.48 10.20 2.99
C SER A 305 -21.59 9.08 3.52
N THR A 306 -21.60 7.89 2.89
CA THR A 306 -20.73 6.77 3.27
C THR A 306 -19.27 7.18 3.13
N VAL A 307 -18.52 6.95 4.20
CA VAL A 307 -17.08 7.18 4.29
C VAL A 307 -16.45 6.00 5.02
N THR A 308 -15.18 5.75 4.74
CA THR A 308 -14.31 4.85 5.50
C THR A 308 -13.20 5.69 6.17
N SER A 309 -12.23 5.05 6.81
CA SER A 309 -11.09 5.74 7.42
C SER A 309 -10.00 6.07 6.39
N GLY A 310 -9.91 7.31 5.90
CA GLY A 310 -8.87 7.78 4.94
C GLY A 310 -7.39 7.52 5.34
N ASN A 311 -7.16 7.13 6.59
CA ASN A 311 -5.87 6.73 7.13
C ASN A 311 -5.51 5.24 6.90
N TYR A 312 -6.52 4.37 6.80
CA TYR A 312 -6.39 2.90 6.73
C TYR A 312 -7.09 2.26 5.52
N TYR A 313 -8.23 2.83 5.12
CA TYR A 313 -9.17 2.23 4.19
C TYR A 313 -9.63 3.30 3.21
N GLN A 314 -9.39 3.09 1.93
CA GLN A 314 -10.02 3.87 0.85
C GLN A 314 -10.23 3.04 -0.42
N GLU A 315 -9.84 1.78 -0.41
CA GLU A 315 -9.83 0.95 -1.59
C GLU A 315 -11.28 0.68 -2.03
N VAL A 316 -11.57 1.09 -3.28
CA VAL A 316 -12.86 0.93 -3.94
C VAL A 316 -12.67 -0.12 -5.02
N VAL A 317 -13.47 -1.18 -5.00
CA VAL A 317 -13.41 -2.24 -6.02
C VAL A 317 -14.78 -2.37 -6.67
N ALA A 318 -14.84 -2.16 -7.99
CA ALA A 318 -16.07 -2.33 -8.75
C ALA A 318 -16.24 -3.77 -9.20
N ASP A 319 -17.48 -4.26 -9.20
CA ASP A 319 -17.81 -5.56 -9.76
C ASP A 319 -17.55 -5.56 -11.30
N PRO A 320 -16.91 -6.60 -11.85
CA PRO A 320 -16.56 -6.66 -13.26
C PRO A 320 -17.77 -6.80 -14.20
N VAL A 321 -18.91 -7.30 -13.71
CA VAL A 321 -20.11 -7.56 -14.53
C VAL A 321 -21.32 -6.71 -14.16
N ASP A 322 -21.40 -6.22 -12.92
CA ASP A 322 -22.50 -5.37 -12.43
C ASP A 322 -22.02 -3.94 -12.16
N GLU A 323 -22.30 -3.02 -13.09
CA GLU A 323 -21.86 -1.62 -13.00
C GLU A 323 -22.30 -0.89 -11.72
N LYS A 324 -23.35 -1.38 -11.03
CA LYS A 324 -23.91 -0.76 -9.82
C LYS A 324 -23.37 -1.37 -8.55
N ARG A 325 -22.64 -2.49 -8.63
CA ARG A 325 -22.08 -3.17 -7.47
C ARG A 325 -20.65 -2.72 -7.23
N VAL A 326 -20.42 -2.20 -6.02
CA VAL A 326 -19.12 -1.68 -5.60
C VAL A 326 -18.87 -2.10 -4.16
N TYR A 327 -17.63 -2.50 -3.89
CA TYR A 327 -17.14 -2.91 -2.58
C TYR A 327 -16.21 -1.83 -2.03
N LEU A 328 -16.36 -1.53 -0.75
CA LEU A 328 -15.45 -0.67 -0.01
C LEU A 328 -14.72 -1.52 1.01
N MET A 329 -13.39 -1.49 0.93
CA MET A 329 -12.55 -2.06 1.97
C MET A 329 -12.68 -1.20 3.23
N ASP A 330 -12.86 -1.85 4.38
CA ASP A 330 -13.09 -1.22 5.67
C ASP A 330 -12.87 -2.27 6.78
N VAL A 331 -13.04 -1.86 8.03
CA VAL A 331 -13.14 -2.76 9.20
C VAL A 331 -14.15 -3.89 8.91
N PHE A 332 -15.29 -3.54 8.33
CA PHE A 332 -16.27 -4.49 7.81
C PHE A 332 -16.49 -4.16 6.35
N THR A 333 -16.10 -5.05 5.44
CA THR A 333 -16.26 -4.83 4.00
C THR A 333 -17.69 -4.37 3.69
N GLN A 334 -17.84 -3.24 3.01
CA GLN A 334 -19.15 -2.71 2.67
C GLN A 334 -19.44 -2.98 1.19
N VAL A 335 -20.71 -3.19 0.84
CA VAL A 335 -21.16 -3.38 -0.54
C VAL A 335 -22.37 -2.51 -0.83
N THR A 336 -22.38 -1.92 -2.01
CA THR A 336 -23.57 -1.31 -2.62
C THR A 336 -23.99 -2.15 -3.82
N THR A 337 -25.29 -2.17 -4.12
CA THR A 337 -25.85 -2.76 -5.36
C THR A 337 -26.75 -1.78 -6.11
N ASP A 338 -26.82 -0.53 -5.64
CA ASP A 338 -27.66 0.55 -6.19
C ASP A 338 -26.81 1.72 -6.72
N GLY A 339 -25.53 1.46 -6.99
CA GLY A 339 -24.57 2.43 -7.51
C GLY A 339 -24.16 3.47 -6.47
N GLY A 340 -24.10 3.08 -5.18
CA GLY A 340 -23.54 3.87 -4.09
C GLY A 340 -24.53 4.70 -3.28
N LYS A 341 -25.85 4.53 -3.51
CA LYS A 341 -26.88 5.24 -2.74
C LYS A 341 -27.00 4.66 -1.33
N THR A 342 -26.91 3.33 -1.21
CA THR A 342 -26.90 2.62 0.07
C THR A 342 -25.76 1.62 0.13
N PHE A 343 -25.23 1.41 1.34
CA PHE A 343 -24.18 0.44 1.62
C PHE A 343 -24.61 -0.45 2.77
N THR A 344 -24.31 -1.74 2.65
CA THR A 344 -24.51 -2.74 3.69
C THR A 344 -23.20 -3.45 3.99
N ARG A 345 -23.02 -3.94 5.21
CA ARG A 345 -21.85 -4.73 5.56
C ARG A 345 -21.98 -6.14 4.98
N ARG A 346 -20.90 -6.61 4.36
CA ARG A 346 -20.70 -8.02 4.07
C ARG A 346 -20.42 -8.73 5.39
N GLY A 347 -21.03 -9.90 5.59
CA GLY A 347 -20.86 -10.66 6.82
C GLY A 347 -19.42 -11.18 6.96
N GLU A 348 -18.87 -11.08 8.18
CA GLU A 348 -17.48 -11.45 8.51
C GLU A 348 -17.38 -12.77 9.29
N ARG A 349 -18.46 -13.56 9.37
CA ARG A 349 -18.59 -14.67 10.33
C ARG A 349 -17.49 -15.75 10.21
N SER A 350 -16.86 -15.86 9.04
CA SER A 350 -15.89 -16.92 8.73
C SER A 350 -14.54 -16.38 8.24
N LYS A 351 -14.27 -15.08 8.40
CA LYS A 351 -13.00 -14.45 8.03
C LYS A 351 -12.62 -13.38 9.05
N HIS A 352 -11.36 -12.96 9.04
CA HIS A 352 -10.94 -11.82 9.83
C HIS A 352 -11.47 -10.52 9.22
N TRP A 353 -11.81 -9.56 10.09
CA TRP A 353 -12.23 -8.19 9.78
C TRP A 353 -11.02 -7.35 9.33
N ASP A 354 -11.15 -6.04 9.11
CA ASP A 354 -10.07 -5.16 8.60
C ASP A 354 -9.53 -5.59 7.23
N THR A 355 -10.38 -5.45 6.21
CA THR A 355 -10.03 -5.83 4.84
C THR A 355 -9.38 -4.64 4.12
N HIS A 356 -8.35 -4.92 3.32
CA HIS A 356 -7.51 -3.92 2.65
C HIS A 356 -7.42 -4.11 1.13
N CYS A 357 -7.61 -5.34 0.63
CA CYS A 357 -7.65 -5.63 -0.79
C CYS A 357 -8.71 -6.68 -1.10
N LEU A 358 -9.26 -6.62 -2.31
CA LEU A 358 -10.26 -7.54 -2.83
C LEU A 358 -9.97 -7.78 -4.30
N TRP A 359 -9.91 -9.05 -4.69
CA TRP A 359 -10.01 -9.48 -6.07
C TRP A 359 -11.36 -10.15 -6.31
N ILE A 360 -11.94 -9.86 -7.48
CA ILE A 360 -13.19 -10.44 -7.95
C ILE A 360 -12.85 -11.14 -9.25
N ASP A 361 -13.21 -12.43 -9.35
CA ASP A 361 -13.06 -13.20 -10.57
C ASP A 361 -13.95 -12.57 -11.67
N PRO A 362 -13.37 -12.10 -12.79
CA PRO A 362 -14.13 -11.46 -13.85
C PRO A 362 -15.12 -12.40 -14.56
N ASP A 363 -14.85 -13.71 -14.53
CA ASP A 363 -15.67 -14.73 -15.20
C ASP A 363 -16.65 -15.44 -14.24
N ASP A 364 -16.37 -15.42 -12.93
CA ASP A 364 -17.24 -15.95 -11.86
C ASP A 364 -17.30 -14.97 -10.66
N PRO A 365 -17.99 -13.81 -10.73
CA PRO A 365 -17.97 -12.77 -9.69
C PRO A 365 -18.25 -13.20 -8.23
N PRO A 366 -19.05 -14.26 -7.96
CA PRO A 366 -19.13 -14.86 -6.63
C PRO A 366 -17.79 -15.40 -6.09
N HIS A 367 -16.86 -15.78 -6.95
CA HIS A 367 -15.49 -16.13 -6.60
C HIS A 367 -14.67 -14.86 -6.36
N MET A 368 -14.30 -14.65 -5.09
CA MET A 368 -13.58 -13.46 -4.64
C MET A 368 -12.49 -13.87 -3.66
N MET A 369 -11.42 -13.07 -3.58
CA MET A 369 -10.38 -13.21 -2.57
C MET A 369 -10.20 -11.90 -1.84
N GLU A 370 -10.26 -11.93 -0.51
CA GLU A 370 -10.13 -10.74 0.35
C GLU A 370 -8.86 -10.87 1.20
N GLY A 371 -8.04 -9.81 1.23
CA GLY A 371 -6.87 -9.71 2.10
C GLY A 371 -7.13 -8.79 3.30
N SER A 372 -6.82 -9.27 4.50
CA SER A 372 -7.09 -8.57 5.77
C SER A 372 -5.92 -8.64 6.75
N ASP A 373 -6.08 -8.07 7.95
CA ASP A 373 -5.05 -8.05 9.02
C ASP A 373 -4.79 -9.41 9.68
N GLY A 374 -5.69 -10.39 9.48
CA GLY A 374 -5.67 -11.65 10.22
C GLY A 374 -5.33 -12.90 9.42
N VAL A 375 -4.60 -12.78 8.31
CA VAL A 375 -4.41 -13.91 7.38
C VAL A 375 -3.99 -15.18 8.10
N SER A 376 -4.72 -16.26 7.85
CA SER A 376 -4.28 -17.64 8.07
C SER A 376 -4.35 -18.35 6.72
N THR A 377 -3.62 -19.45 6.54
CA THR A 377 -3.66 -20.29 5.33
C THR A 377 -5.08 -20.76 4.96
N ASN A 378 -6.05 -20.66 5.87
CA ASN A 378 -7.43 -21.04 5.67
C ASN A 378 -8.40 -19.85 5.45
N HIS A 379 -7.91 -18.60 5.40
CA HIS A 379 -8.77 -17.40 5.43
C HIS A 379 -8.79 -16.54 4.16
N LEU A 380 -8.21 -17.01 3.05
CA LEU A 380 -8.63 -16.52 1.74
C LEU A 380 -10.00 -17.14 1.44
N THR A 381 -11.06 -16.48 1.90
CA THR A 381 -12.42 -16.98 1.67
C THR A 381 -12.80 -16.73 0.23
N THR A 382 -12.81 -17.79 -0.59
CA THR A 382 -13.61 -17.79 -1.82
C THR A 382 -15.06 -17.61 -1.42
N ALA A 383 -15.63 -16.42 -1.62
CA ALA A 383 -16.99 -16.10 -1.18
C ALA A 383 -18.09 -16.74 -2.06
N ARG A 384 -17.98 -18.05 -2.33
CA ARG A 384 -19.12 -18.85 -2.78
C ARG A 384 -20.11 -18.92 -1.63
N THR A 385 -21.12 -18.05 -1.68
CA THR A 385 -22.41 -18.14 -0.99
C THR A 385 -22.48 -19.18 0.13
N GLY A 386 -22.35 -18.72 1.38
CA GLY A 386 -22.83 -19.41 2.58
C GLY A 386 -22.51 -20.91 2.69
N GLY A 387 -21.30 -21.24 3.14
CA GLY A 387 -20.96 -22.60 3.56
C GLY A 387 -19.88 -22.57 4.63
N SER A 388 -20.23 -22.92 5.86
CA SER A 388 -19.27 -23.24 6.92
C SER A 388 -18.70 -24.64 6.69
N LEU A 389 -17.38 -24.80 6.76
CA LEU A 389 -16.74 -26.09 6.97
C LEU A 389 -16.18 -26.18 8.41
N PRO A 390 -16.26 -27.35 9.06
CA PRO A 390 -16.00 -27.49 10.49
C PRO A 390 -14.50 -27.45 10.81
N THR A 391 -14.21 -26.85 11.96
CA THR A 391 -12.92 -26.91 12.65
C THR A 391 -12.61 -28.34 13.07
N CYS A 392 -11.41 -28.84 12.75
CA CYS A 392 -10.84 -30.01 13.43
C CYS A 392 -9.85 -29.51 14.51
N LEU A 393 -9.98 -30.08 15.71
CA LEU A 393 -9.26 -29.76 16.95
C LEU A 393 -7.73 -29.70 16.81
#